data_AF-A0A1I6M0C6-F1
#
_entry.id   AF-A0A1I6M0C6-F1
#
_cell.length_a   1.000
_cell.length_b   1.000
_cell.length_c   1.000
_cell.angle_alpha   90.00
_cell.angle_beta   90.00
_cell.angle_gamma   90.00
#
_symmetry.space_group_name_H-M   'P 1'
#
loop_
_entity.id
_entity.type
_entity.pdbx_description
1 polymer ?
#
loop_
_entity_poly.entity_id
_entity_poly.type
_entity_poly.pdbx_seq_one_letter_code
_entity_poly.pdbx_strand_id
1 'polypeptide(L)' 'MAEPKKKFERILLMTDADRAHLADWEQAADAHMARIMVSKETALQDLVDAGICDPDGQLSERYRGVA' A
#
# COMPACT_ATOMS: atom_id res chain seq x y z
N MET A 1 9.12 24.66 -50.63
CA MET A 1 8.13 25.01 -49.59
C MET A 1 8.28 23.99 -48.47
N ALA A 2 8.69 24.41 -47.27
CA ALA A 2 8.99 23.51 -46.17
C ALA A 2 7.71 23.22 -45.37
N GLU A 3 7.33 21.95 -45.30
CA GLU A 3 6.21 21.51 -44.45
C GLU A 3 6.61 21.63 -42.97
N PRO A 4 5.72 22.15 -42.10
CA PRO A 4 6.01 22.20 -40.68
C PRO A 4 5.81 20.79 -40.09
N LYS A 5 6.92 20.16 -39.70
CA LYS A 5 6.93 18.96 -38.86
C LYS A 5 6.17 19.28 -37.57
N LYS A 6 4.91 18.83 -37.46
CA LYS A 6 4.14 18.84 -36.20
C LYS A 6 4.87 17.93 -35.21
N LYS A 7 5.75 18.51 -34.40
CA LYS A 7 6.20 17.87 -33.15
C LYS A 7 4.97 17.82 -32.26
N PHE A 8 4.32 16.66 -32.19
CA PHE A 8 3.39 16.36 -31.12
C PHE A 8 4.20 16.25 -29.83
N GLU A 9 4.45 17.39 -29.20
CA GLU A 9 4.76 17.41 -27.78
C GLU A 9 3.55 16.78 -27.09
N ARG A 10 3.71 15.54 -26.60
CA ARG A 10 2.76 14.93 -25.67
C ARG A 10 2.84 15.73 -24.37
N ILE A 11 2.24 16.91 -24.37
CA ILE A 11 1.88 17.59 -23.14
C ILE A 11 0.78 16.71 -22.55
N LEU A 12 1.15 15.86 -21.60
CA LEU A 12 0.21 15.08 -20.81
C LEU A 12 -0.50 16.08 -19.87
N LEU A 13 -1.45 16.85 -20.42
CA LEU A 13 -2.35 17.67 -19.62
C LEU A 13 -3.33 16.71 -18.96
N MET A 14 -3.00 16.24 -17.75
CA MET A 14 -4.00 15.63 -16.89
C MET A 14 -5.16 16.61 -16.77
N THR A 15 -6.35 16.14 -17.15
CA THR A 15 -7.58 16.90 -17.00
C THR A 15 -8.01 16.91 -15.53
N ASP A 16 -8.98 17.75 -15.18
CA ASP A 16 -9.56 17.72 -13.83
C ASP A 16 -10.24 16.37 -13.54
N ALA A 17 -10.80 15.73 -14.56
CA ALA A 17 -11.37 14.39 -14.43
C ALA A 17 -10.30 13.33 -14.10
N ASP A 18 -9.13 13.42 -14.74
CA ASP A 18 -8.01 12.50 -14.44
C ASP A 18 -7.47 12.72 -13.02
N ARG A 19 -7.40 13.97 -12.57
CA ARG A 19 -7.03 14.32 -11.19
C ARG A 19 -8.01 13.75 -10.17
N ALA A 20 -9.32 13.94 -10.42
CA ALA A 20 -10.36 13.41 -9.54
C ALA A 20 -10.31 11.88 -9.48
N HIS A 21 -10.12 11.22 -10.62
CA HIS A 21 -10.00 9.78 -10.68
C HIS A 21 -8.81 9.24 -9.87
N LEU A 22 -7.64 9.88 -9.97
CA LEU A 22 -6.47 9.48 -9.19
C LEU A 22 -6.66 9.71 -7.68
N ALA A 23 -7.28 10.82 -7.29
CA ALA A 23 -7.59 11.09 -5.88
C ALA A 23 -8.53 10.02 -5.29
N ASP A 24 -9.53 9.57 -6.06
CA ASP A 24 -10.42 8.48 -5.65
C ASP A 24 -9.65 7.16 -5.46
N TRP A 25 -8.69 6.86 -6.33
CA TRP A 25 -7.82 5.69 -6.20
C TRP A 25 -6.89 5.77 -4.99
N GLU A 26 -6.28 6.92 -4.75
CA GLU A 26 -5.43 7.16 -3.57
C GLU A 26 -6.24 6.96 -2.28
N GLN A 27 -7.44 7.53 -2.21
CA GLN A 27 -8.32 7.35 -1.05
C GLN A 27 -8.73 5.89 -0.84
N ALA A 28 -9.03 5.16 -1.93
CA ALA A 28 -9.36 3.74 -1.85
C ALA A 28 -8.15 2.89 -1.41
N ALA A 29 -6.94 3.23 -1.87
CA ALA A 29 -5.71 2.57 -1.48
C ALA A 29 -5.39 2.80 0.01
N ASP A 30 -5.52 4.02 0.50
CA ASP A 30 -5.32 4.36 1.91
C ASP A 30 -6.31 3.62 2.82
N ALA A 31 -7.59 3.59 2.44
CA ALA A 31 -8.61 2.85 3.17
C ALA A 31 -8.34 1.33 3.20
N HIS A 32 -7.81 0.79 2.09
CA HIS A 32 -7.42 -0.62 2.02
C HIS A 32 -6.21 -0.91 2.91
N MET A 33 -5.18 -0.07 2.87
CA MET A 33 -3.99 -0.20 3.71
C MET A 33 -4.33 -0.10 5.20
N ALA A 34 -5.20 0.83 5.59
CA ALA A 34 -5.66 0.94 6.98
C ALA A 34 -6.33 -0.36 7.46
N ARG A 35 -7.17 -0.99 6.63
CA ARG A 35 -7.79 -2.29 6.95
C ARG A 35 -6.77 -3.42 7.10
N ILE A 36 -5.78 -3.47 6.20
CA ILE A 36 -4.71 -4.47 6.29
C ILE A 36 -3.92 -4.29 7.58
N MET A 37 -3.58 -3.05 7.95
CA MET A 37 -2.81 -2.76 9.17
C MET A 37 -3.57 -3.18 10.42
N VAL A 38 -4.86 -2.84 10.53
CA VAL A 38 -5.71 -3.30 11.64
C VAL A 38 -5.78 -4.84 11.71
N SER A 39 -5.91 -5.50 10.56
CA SER A 39 -5.90 -6.97 10.50
C SER A 39 -4.56 -7.56 10.94
N LYS A 40 -3.45 -6.92 10.59
CA LYS A 40 -2.10 -7.35 10.97
C LYS A 40 -1.86 -7.18 12.46
N GLU A 41 -2.30 -6.07 13.04
CA GLU A 41 -2.23 -5.84 14.50
C GLU A 41 -3.06 -6.86 15.26
N THR A 42 -4.27 -7.15 14.79
CA THR A 42 -5.14 -8.18 15.39
C THR A 42 -4.48 -9.57 15.30
N ALA A 43 -3.95 -9.94 14.14
CA ALA A 43 -3.26 -11.20 13.96
C ALA A 43 -1.98 -11.30 14.81
N LEU A 44 -1.25 -10.19 14.99
CA LEU A 44 -0.09 -10.16 15.87
C LEU A 44 -0.51 -10.35 17.33
N GLN A 45 -1.59 -9.70 17.76
CA GLN A 45 -2.12 -9.88 19.12
C GLN A 45 -2.53 -11.34 19.36
N ASP A 46 -3.22 -11.98 18.41
CA ASP A 46 -3.60 -13.39 18.51
C ASP A 46 -2.35 -14.30 18.68
N LEU A 47 -1.26 -14.00 17.98
CA LEU A 47 0.01 -14.73 18.10
C LEU A 47 0.72 -14.50 19.44
N VAL A 48 0.63 -13.29 19.98
CA VAL A 48 1.16 -12.94 21.31
C VAL A 48 0.35 -13.63 22.41
N ASP A 49 -0.98 -13.59 22.32
CA ASP A 49 -1.89 -14.25 23.28
C ASP A 49 -1.71 -15.78 23.25
N ALA A 50 -1.42 -16.35 22.08
CA ALA A 50 -1.06 -17.76 21.93
C ALA A 50 0.35 -18.11 22.45
N GLY A 51 1.17 -17.12 22.84
CA GLY A 51 2.55 -17.29 23.29
C GLY A 51 3.54 -17.68 22.19
N ILE A 52 3.13 -17.52 20.92
CA ILE A 52 3.97 -17.81 19.75
C ILE A 52 4.95 -16.67 19.52
N CYS A 53 4.47 -15.42 19.65
CA CYS A 53 5.30 -14.22 19.57
C CYS A 53 5.43 -13.52 20.93
N ASP A 54 6.50 -12.74 21.10
CA ASP A 54 6.63 -11.77 22.18
C ASP A 54 5.93 -10.43 21.82
N PRO A 55 5.76 -9.50 22.78
CA PRO A 55 5.11 -8.22 22.53
C PRO A 55 5.81 -7.34 21.47
N ASP A 56 7.08 -7.60 21.19
CA ASP A 56 7.85 -6.93 20.14
C ASP A 56 7.63 -7.58 18.75
N GLY A 57 6.83 -8.65 18.70
CA GLY A 57 6.43 -9.38 17.51
C GLY A 57 7.47 -10.38 16.99
N GLN A 58 8.47 -10.72 17.81
CA GLN A 58 9.45 -11.76 17.50
C GLN A 58 8.95 -13.12 17.99
N LEU A 59 9.40 -14.19 17.35
CA LEU A 59 9.11 -15.55 17.84
C LEU A 59 9.66 -15.74 19.25
N SER A 60 8.81 -16.28 20.13
CA SER A 60 9.20 -16.66 21.49
C SER A 60 10.28 -17.75 21.43
N GLU A 61 11.12 -17.84 22.48
CA GLU A 61 12.29 -18.72 22.49
C GLU A 61 11.96 -20.19 22.16
N ARG A 62 10.75 -20.64 22.52
CA ARG A 62 10.24 -21.98 22.25
C ARG A 62 10.09 -22.28 20.75
N TYR A 63 9.84 -21.26 19.93
CA TYR A 63 9.61 -21.38 18.48
C TYR A 63 10.78 -20.84 17.63
N ARG A 64 11.72 -20.11 18.25
CA ARG A 64 12.85 -19.46 17.58
C ARG A 64 13.82 -20.45 16.88
N GLY A 65 13.84 -21.73 17.28
CA GLY A 65 14.69 -22.77 16.70
C GLY A 65 14.07 -23.58 15.55
N VAL A 66 12.86 -23.24 15.10
CA VAL A 66 12.10 -23.98 14.06
C VAL A 66 12.06 -23.21 12.72
N ALA A 67 12.62 -22.00 12.68
CA ALA A 67 12.61 -21.10 11.51
C ALA A 67 13.79 -21.34 10.56
#